data_AF-A0A2H0BN87-F1
#
_entry.id   AF-A0A2H0BN87-F1
#
_cell.length_a   1.000
_cell.length_b   1.000
_cell.length_c   1.000
_cell.angle_alpha   90.00
_cell.angle_beta   90.00
_cell.angle_gamma   90.00
#
_symmetry.space_group_name_H-M   'P 1'
#
loop_
_entity.id
_entity.type
_entity.pdbx_description
1 polymer ?
#
loop_
_entity_poly.entity_id
_entity_poly.type
_entity_poly.pdbx_seq_one_letter_code
_entity_poly.pdbx_strand_id
1 'polypeptide(L)'
;MNLTSSRPTIDNIDNNVSNNLISDPNLSNQWYMLKINIFIFFILWFVYIALSYLGLIFSSGGWTGLIIGLLGLLFYGGLFAHVFFVTIKKLRARDFTIYLDLRIVLILIFLQLLAYTGNVGDCGDDICNYPSNFGYRMMLFLAIEETALGSLFASVTSIIGPIAAVGYFFTIFPFLTNVFSNRKTYQAVKYILLLVIVVGVFLPLMSISTILDDMRRATAIQYSNVENCKSVFEYDKKKDCYIKIVKKTRDYKICDNIPLIKNPKWQDVPLEGMRNTCYKEIIKEIVPSHEECNRITTDINIRDSCYSRIADKKACDSIAVGYGFSKPRCYFSAAISTNDYTLCQFALPDDIDSCYQIIGVETKNKAICELIKGDTIRRKNCLDMKDPRTRL
;
A
#
# COMPACT_ATOMS: atom_id res chain seq x y z
N MET A 1 -51.94 -71.99 -46.24
CA MET A 1 -50.94 -71.06 -45.68
C MET A 1 -51.66 -70.18 -44.70
N ASN A 2 -51.17 -70.15 -43.45
CA ASN A 2 -51.14 -69.04 -42.48
C ASN A 2 -52.40 -68.20 -42.25
N LEU A 3 -52.77 -67.78 -41.04
CA LEU A 3 -52.41 -68.06 -39.65
C LEU A 3 -53.45 -67.22 -38.88
N THR A 4 -53.98 -67.79 -37.81
CA THR A 4 -54.95 -67.21 -36.88
C THR A 4 -54.46 -65.90 -36.24
N SER A 5 -55.32 -64.88 -36.17
CA SER A 5 -55.14 -63.71 -35.30
C SER A 5 -56.41 -63.49 -34.48
N SER A 6 -56.38 -64.00 -33.26
CA SER A 6 -57.34 -63.74 -32.19
C SER A 6 -56.96 -62.43 -31.48
N ARG A 7 -57.90 -61.49 -31.41
CA ARG A 7 -57.84 -60.30 -30.54
C ARG A 7 -58.15 -60.71 -29.10
N PRO A 8 -57.31 -60.36 -28.11
CA PRO A 8 -57.74 -60.32 -26.74
C PRO A 8 -58.28 -58.93 -26.39
N THR A 9 -59.46 -58.92 -25.78
CA THR A 9 -60.00 -57.86 -24.94
C THR A 9 -59.14 -57.72 -23.68
N ILE A 10 -58.74 -56.50 -23.33
CA ILE A 10 -58.22 -56.15 -22.01
C ILE A 10 -59.09 -55.02 -21.48
N ASP A 11 -59.98 -55.42 -20.57
CA ASP A 11 -60.66 -54.57 -19.60
C ASP A 11 -59.68 -54.12 -18.51
N ASN A 12 -60.00 -52.99 -17.88
CA ASN A 12 -59.55 -52.53 -16.56
C ASN A 12 -58.03 -52.42 -16.32
N ILE A 13 -57.50 -51.20 -16.45
CA ILE A 13 -56.35 -50.76 -15.67
C ILE A 13 -56.70 -49.43 -14.98
N ASP A 14 -56.56 -49.45 -13.66
CA ASP A 14 -57.02 -48.51 -12.67
C ASP A 14 -56.49 -47.07 -12.80
N ASN A 15 -57.41 -46.11 -12.68
CA ASN A 15 -57.17 -44.67 -12.54
C ASN A 15 -56.80 -44.25 -11.09
N ASN A 16 -55.98 -45.01 -10.36
CA ASN A 16 -55.76 -44.79 -8.92
C ASN A 16 -54.31 -44.49 -8.48
N VAL A 17 -53.46 -43.90 -9.33
CA VAL A 17 -52.05 -43.63 -8.98
C VAL A 17 -51.62 -42.18 -9.24
N SER A 18 -52.46 -41.19 -8.90
CA SER A 18 -52.10 -39.77 -9.09
C SER A 18 -52.38 -38.82 -7.92
N ASN A 19 -52.77 -39.29 -6.72
CA ASN A 19 -53.11 -38.39 -5.60
C ASN A 19 -52.40 -38.62 -4.25
N ASN A 20 -51.34 -39.45 -4.17
CA ASN A 20 -50.63 -39.69 -2.89
C ASN A 20 -49.15 -39.29 -2.88
N LEU A 21 -48.81 -38.18 -3.54
CA LEU A 21 -47.58 -37.43 -3.23
C LEU A 21 -47.94 -36.28 -2.29
N ILE A 22 -48.34 -36.67 -1.07
CA ILE A 22 -48.33 -35.77 0.08
C ILE A 22 -46.85 -35.47 0.33
N SER A 23 -46.42 -34.29 -0.12
CA SER A 23 -45.16 -33.67 0.27
C SER A 23 -45.17 -33.56 1.79
N ASP A 24 -44.51 -34.49 2.49
CA ASP A 24 -44.29 -34.39 3.93
C ASP A 24 -43.37 -33.19 4.19
N PRO A 25 -43.89 -32.06 4.70
CA PRO A 25 -43.10 -30.85 4.89
C PRO A 25 -42.08 -31.01 6.05
N ASN A 26 -42.06 -32.16 6.74
CA ASN A 26 -41.10 -32.45 7.79
C ASN A 26 -39.83 -33.16 7.32
N LEU A 27 -39.72 -33.58 6.05
CA LEU A 27 -38.47 -34.19 5.56
C LEU A 27 -37.40 -33.16 5.16
N SER A 28 -37.72 -31.88 5.01
CA SER A 28 -36.75 -30.87 4.55
C SER A 28 -35.77 -30.38 5.63
N ASN A 29 -35.91 -30.84 6.87
CA ASN A 29 -35.09 -30.42 8.01
C ASN A 29 -34.38 -31.58 8.71
N GLN A 30 -34.19 -32.74 8.06
CA GLN A 30 -33.23 -33.74 8.55
C GLN A 30 -31.81 -33.25 8.26
N TRP A 31 -31.35 -32.35 9.14
CA TRP A 31 -30.00 -31.82 9.11
C TRP A 31 -28.99 -32.92 9.42
N TYR A 32 -27.97 -33.03 8.57
CA TYR A 32 -26.84 -33.96 8.76
C TYR A 32 -26.03 -33.54 9.99
N MET A 33 -26.41 -34.04 11.16
CA MET A 33 -25.65 -33.93 12.39
C MET A 33 -24.45 -34.87 12.31
N LEU A 34 -23.25 -34.29 12.19
CA LEU A 34 -22.04 -35.09 12.11
C LEU A 34 -21.68 -35.58 13.52
N LYS A 35 -21.84 -36.88 13.75
CA LYS A 35 -21.45 -37.51 15.02
C LYS A 35 -19.95 -37.79 14.98
N ILE A 36 -19.16 -36.90 15.59
CA ILE A 36 -17.71 -37.05 15.65
C ILE A 36 -17.33 -37.55 17.04
N ASN A 37 -16.57 -38.65 17.09
CA ASN A 37 -15.91 -39.07 18.32
C ASN A 37 -14.91 -37.98 18.72
N ILE A 38 -14.95 -37.54 19.98
CA ILE A 38 -14.07 -36.49 20.49
C ILE A 38 -12.59 -36.77 20.17
N PHE A 39 -12.15 -38.03 20.20
CA PHE A 39 -10.79 -38.41 19.80
C PHE A 39 -10.48 -38.07 18.34
N ILE A 40 -11.41 -38.36 17.42
CA ILE A 40 -11.27 -38.05 16.00
C ILE A 40 -11.22 -36.53 15.80
N PHE A 41 -12.06 -35.78 16.51
CA PHE A 41 -12.03 -34.30 16.45
C PHE A 41 -10.66 -33.74 16.84
N PHE A 42 -10.06 -34.25 17.93
CA PHE A 42 -8.75 -33.80 18.38
C PHE A 42 -7.61 -34.19 17.41
N ILE A 43 -7.67 -35.38 16.81
CA ILE A 43 -6.71 -35.78 15.77
C ILE A 43 -6.81 -34.83 14.58
N LEU A 44 -8.03 -34.58 14.09
CA LEU A 44 -8.26 -33.67 12.96
C LEU A 44 -7.77 -32.25 13.28
N TRP A 45 -8.00 -31.78 14.51
CA TRP A 45 -7.52 -30.47 14.95
C TRP A 45 -5.99 -30.39 15.05
N PHE A 46 -5.32 -31.44 15.51
CA PHE A 46 -3.86 -31.49 15.58
C PHE A 46 -3.22 -31.51 14.18
N VAL A 47 -3.76 -32.35 13.29
CA VAL A 47 -3.36 -32.37 11.87
C VAL A 47 -3.56 -30.99 11.26
N TYR A 48 -4.69 -30.34 11.54
CA TYR A 48 -5.00 -29.00 11.07
C TYR A 48 -3.98 -27.94 11.56
N ILE A 49 -3.60 -27.94 12.85
CA ILE A 49 -2.58 -27.03 13.38
C ILE A 49 -1.22 -27.28 12.75
N ALA A 50 -0.82 -28.55 12.63
CA ALA A 50 0.46 -28.89 12.02
C ALA A 50 0.53 -28.40 10.57
N LEU A 51 -0.51 -28.65 9.77
CA LEU A 51 -0.59 -28.19 8.38
C LEU A 51 -0.63 -26.66 8.28
N SER A 52 -1.35 -26.00 9.19
CA SER A 52 -1.42 -24.56 9.28
C SER A 52 -0.03 -23.95 9.51
N TYR A 53 0.69 -24.42 10.53
CA TYR A 53 2.03 -23.92 10.81
C TYR A 53 3.06 -24.30 9.76
N LEU A 54 2.95 -25.48 9.13
CA LEU A 54 3.74 -25.83 7.95
C LEU A 54 3.50 -24.83 6.82
N GLY A 55 2.24 -24.51 6.53
CA GLY A 55 1.87 -23.49 5.54
C GLY A 55 2.45 -22.12 5.88
N LEU A 56 2.45 -21.73 7.16
CA LEU A 56 3.09 -20.49 7.62
C LEU A 56 4.60 -20.53 7.36
N ILE A 57 5.29 -21.61 7.76
CA ILE A 57 6.74 -21.79 7.56
C ILE A 57 7.12 -21.71 6.08
N PHE A 58 6.33 -22.31 5.20
CA PHE A 58 6.60 -22.32 3.76
C PHE A 58 6.20 -21.01 3.05
N SER A 59 5.24 -20.26 3.58
CA SER A 59 4.77 -18.99 2.99
C SER A 59 5.52 -17.77 3.50
N SER A 60 6.02 -17.81 4.74
CA SER A 60 6.85 -16.75 5.28
C SER A 60 8.27 -16.89 4.74
N GLY A 61 8.66 -16.02 3.81
CA GLY A 61 10.07 -15.87 3.46
C GLY A 61 10.87 -15.39 4.68
N GLY A 62 11.91 -16.13 5.05
CA GLY A 62 12.88 -15.71 6.06
C GLY A 62 12.75 -16.35 7.45
N TRP A 63 13.79 -16.13 8.28
CA TRP A 63 13.95 -16.74 9.59
C TRP A 63 12.83 -16.39 10.58
N THR A 64 12.24 -15.21 10.47
CA THR A 64 11.22 -14.73 11.40
C THR A 64 9.97 -15.60 11.37
N GLY A 65 9.50 -15.97 10.19
CA GLY A 65 8.31 -16.81 10.09
C GLY A 65 8.58 -18.29 10.35
N LEU A 66 9.81 -18.77 10.11
CA LEU A 66 10.25 -20.09 10.57
C LEU A 66 10.29 -20.17 12.10
N ILE A 67 10.85 -19.15 12.78
CA ILE A 67 10.93 -19.08 14.24
C ILE A 67 9.54 -18.92 14.86
N ILE A 68 8.71 -18.00 14.36
CA ILE A 68 7.33 -17.81 14.85
C ILE A 68 6.50 -19.06 14.59
N GLY A 69 6.67 -19.69 13.43
CA GLY A 69 5.98 -20.92 13.07
C GLY A 69 6.35 -22.08 14.01
N LEU A 70 7.64 -22.29 14.26
CA LEU A 70 8.14 -23.30 15.20
C LEU A 70 7.73 -23.01 16.64
N LEU A 71 7.85 -21.76 17.10
CA LEU A 71 7.44 -21.36 18.44
C LEU A 71 5.94 -21.54 18.62
N GLY A 72 5.13 -21.20 17.62
CA GLY A 72 3.70 -21.44 17.63
C GLY A 72 3.37 -22.92 17.68
N LEU A 73 4.05 -23.76 16.89
CA LEU A 73 3.86 -25.21 16.91
C LEU A 73 4.27 -25.83 18.26
N LEU A 74 5.37 -25.36 18.85
CA LEU A 74 5.84 -25.81 20.17
C LEU A 74 4.93 -25.34 21.31
N PHE A 75 4.50 -24.06 21.31
CA PHE A 75 3.61 -23.53 22.32
C PHE A 75 2.20 -24.11 22.16
N TYR A 76 1.54 -23.88 21.03
CA TYR A 76 0.15 -24.32 20.86
C TYR A 76 0.07 -25.85 20.78
N GLY A 77 1.03 -26.52 20.13
CA GLY A 77 1.05 -27.99 20.09
C GLY A 77 1.39 -28.60 21.45
N GLY A 78 2.42 -28.12 22.14
CA GLY A 78 2.90 -28.70 23.39
C GLY A 78 1.98 -28.45 24.60
N LEU A 79 1.57 -27.19 24.82
CA LEU A 79 0.69 -26.82 25.93
C LEU A 79 -0.69 -27.48 25.75
N PHE A 80 -1.18 -27.54 24.51
CA PHE A 80 -2.46 -28.16 24.25
C PHE A 80 -2.40 -29.69 24.28
N ALA A 81 -1.32 -30.32 23.79
CA ALA A 81 -1.12 -31.75 23.96
C ALA A 81 -1.11 -32.14 25.45
N HIS A 82 -0.49 -31.32 26.30
CA HIS A 82 -0.50 -31.54 27.75
C HIS A 82 -1.91 -31.40 28.36
N VAL A 83 -2.62 -30.30 28.07
CA VAL A 83 -4.01 -30.09 28.51
C VAL A 83 -4.91 -31.21 28.01
N PHE A 84 -4.75 -31.63 26.76
CA PHE A 84 -5.46 -32.73 26.13
C PHE A 84 -5.21 -34.06 26.85
N PHE A 85 -3.96 -34.40 27.15
CA PHE A 85 -3.62 -35.64 27.85
C PHE A 85 -4.24 -35.70 29.25
N VAL A 86 -4.20 -34.57 29.98
CA VAL A 86 -4.82 -34.43 31.31
C VAL A 86 -6.34 -34.54 31.21
N THR A 87 -6.95 -33.93 30.19
CA THR A 87 -8.40 -33.91 29.99
C THR A 87 -8.92 -35.27 29.53
N ILE A 88 -8.22 -35.95 28.61
CA ILE A 88 -8.54 -37.32 28.18
C ILE A 88 -8.48 -38.29 29.34
N LYS A 89 -7.47 -38.19 30.22
CA LYS A 89 -7.38 -39.10 31.37
C LYS A 89 -8.61 -39.00 32.27
N LYS A 90 -9.22 -37.80 32.36
CA LYS A 90 -10.49 -37.57 33.06
C LYS A 90 -11.73 -37.97 32.25
N LEU A 91 -11.71 -37.77 30.92
CA LEU A 91 -12.87 -38.02 30.05
C LEU A 91 -12.99 -39.46 29.55
N ARG A 92 -11.92 -40.27 29.54
CA ARG A 92 -11.96 -41.69 29.13
C ARG A 92 -12.94 -42.53 29.96
N ALA A 93 -13.39 -42.03 31.10
CA ALA A 93 -14.43 -42.66 31.92
C ALA A 93 -15.87 -42.38 31.45
N ARG A 94 -16.09 -41.52 30.45
CA ARG A 94 -17.43 -41.16 29.95
C ARG A 94 -17.42 -41.07 28.42
N ASP A 95 -18.26 -41.86 27.75
CA ASP A 95 -18.44 -41.79 26.30
C ASP A 95 -19.08 -40.46 25.89
N PHE A 96 -18.25 -39.44 25.66
CA PHE A 96 -18.69 -38.13 25.21
C PHE A 96 -18.68 -38.09 23.69
N THR A 97 -19.87 -37.96 23.10
CA THR A 97 -20.03 -37.70 21.66
C THR A 97 -20.52 -36.27 21.46
N ILE A 98 -19.85 -35.54 20.56
CA ILE A 98 -20.22 -34.18 20.22
C ILE A 98 -20.94 -34.22 18.88
N TYR A 99 -22.08 -33.55 18.81
CA TYR A 99 -22.84 -33.35 17.58
C TYR A 99 -22.56 -31.93 17.11
N LEU A 100 -21.87 -31.80 15.98
CA LEU A 100 -21.58 -30.52 15.34
C LEU A 100 -22.42 -30.39 14.07
N ASP A 101 -23.05 -29.23 13.92
CA ASP A 101 -23.69 -28.85 12.66
C ASP A 101 -22.59 -28.65 11.61
N LEU A 102 -22.70 -29.37 10.49
CA LEU A 102 -21.78 -29.31 9.36
C LEU A 102 -21.58 -27.87 8.86
N ARG A 103 -22.60 -27.01 8.95
CA ARG A 103 -22.51 -25.59 8.56
C ARG A 103 -21.51 -24.83 9.40
N ILE A 104 -21.47 -25.06 10.71
CA ILE A 104 -20.52 -24.41 11.61
C ILE A 104 -19.10 -24.85 11.24
N VAL A 105 -18.90 -26.14 10.95
CA VAL A 105 -17.60 -26.67 10.50
C VAL A 105 -17.17 -26.02 9.19
N LEU A 106 -18.06 -25.91 8.20
CA LEU A 106 -17.77 -25.28 6.92
C LEU A 106 -17.50 -23.78 7.04
N ILE A 107 -18.24 -23.07 7.90
CA ILE A 107 -18.01 -21.64 8.19
C ILE A 107 -16.62 -21.45 8.84
N LEU A 108 -16.25 -22.31 9.80
CA LEU A 108 -14.93 -22.25 10.42
C LEU A 108 -13.81 -22.52 9.42
N ILE A 109 -13.96 -23.51 8.54
CA ILE A 109 -13.00 -23.79 7.46
C ILE A 109 -12.89 -22.57 6.51
N PHE A 110 -14.01 -21.97 6.14
CA PHE A 110 -14.04 -20.81 5.24
C PHE A 110 -13.40 -19.57 5.85
N LEU A 111 -13.76 -19.21 7.09
CA LEU A 111 -13.14 -18.09 7.82
C LEU A 111 -11.63 -18.26 7.98
N GLN A 112 -11.19 -19.50 8.13
CA GLN A 112 -9.78 -19.82 8.26
C GLN A 112 -9.02 -19.74 6.94
N LEU A 113 -9.60 -20.22 5.84
CA LEU A 113 -9.05 -20.02 4.49
C LEU A 113 -8.94 -18.53 4.15
N LEU A 114 -9.91 -17.72 4.58
CA LEU A 114 -9.84 -16.26 4.48
C LEU A 114 -8.71 -15.66 5.32
N ALA A 115 -8.51 -16.11 6.56
CA ALA A 115 -7.40 -15.66 7.39
C ALA A 115 -6.03 -16.04 6.78
N TYR A 116 -5.92 -17.25 6.19
CA TYR A 116 -4.70 -17.72 5.52
C TYR A 116 -4.37 -16.93 4.25
N THR A 117 -5.38 -16.64 3.44
CA THR A 117 -5.19 -15.84 2.23
C THR A 117 -4.98 -14.36 2.54
N GLY A 118 -5.43 -13.89 3.72
CA GLY A 118 -5.28 -12.52 4.20
C GLY A 118 -3.99 -12.21 4.97
N ASN A 119 -3.29 -13.21 5.48
CA ASN A 119 -1.94 -13.07 6.04
C ASN A 119 -0.90 -13.04 4.91
N VAL A 120 -1.00 -12.04 4.04
CA VAL A 120 0.08 -11.69 3.12
C VAL A 120 1.10 -10.95 3.97
N GLY A 121 2.23 -11.61 4.24
CA GLY A 121 3.26 -11.11 5.16
C GLY A 121 3.71 -9.70 4.81
N ASP A 122 3.93 -8.90 5.86
CA ASP A 122 4.62 -7.62 5.80
C ASP A 122 6.06 -7.86 5.33
N CYS A 123 6.32 -7.64 4.04
CA CYS A 123 7.63 -7.80 3.43
C CYS A 123 8.43 -6.51 3.65
N GLY A 124 9.11 -6.44 4.79
CA GLY A 124 9.81 -5.24 5.26
C GLY A 124 11.10 -4.84 4.55
N ASP A 125 11.48 -5.43 3.40
CA ASP A 125 12.68 -5.02 2.65
C ASP A 125 12.55 -5.22 1.12
N ASP A 126 13.23 -4.36 0.35
CA ASP A 126 13.22 -4.17 -1.12
C ASP A 126 13.57 -5.41 -2.00
N ILE A 127 13.70 -6.61 -1.45
CA ILE A 127 14.15 -7.82 -2.17
C ILE A 127 12.97 -8.66 -2.73
N CYS A 128 11.72 -8.28 -2.47
CA CYS A 128 10.57 -8.98 -3.03
C CYS A 128 10.13 -8.38 -4.37
N ASN A 129 10.67 -8.94 -5.45
CA ASN A 129 10.00 -8.89 -6.74
C ASN A 129 8.66 -9.66 -6.59
N TYR A 130 7.56 -8.93 -6.54
CA TYR A 130 6.18 -9.40 -6.32
C TYR A 130 5.65 -10.58 -7.17
N PRO A 131 6.18 -10.96 -8.37
CA PRO A 131 5.51 -11.94 -9.22
C PRO A 131 5.43 -13.40 -8.72
N SER A 132 6.09 -13.76 -7.62
CA SER A 132 6.13 -15.17 -7.14
C SER A 132 5.16 -15.48 -6.00
N ASN A 133 4.52 -14.48 -5.38
CA ASN A 133 3.62 -14.72 -4.25
C ASN A 133 2.23 -15.19 -4.74
N PHE A 134 1.79 -16.35 -4.27
CA PHE A 134 0.50 -16.96 -4.65
C PHE A 134 -0.70 -16.07 -4.30
N GLY A 135 -0.66 -15.39 -3.15
CA GLY A 135 -1.72 -14.44 -2.76
C GLY A 135 -1.81 -13.26 -3.71
N TYR A 136 -0.65 -12.73 -4.11
CA TYR A 136 -0.56 -11.63 -5.08
C TYR A 136 -1.06 -12.05 -6.47
N ARG A 137 -0.66 -13.23 -6.97
CA ARG A 137 -1.18 -13.76 -8.24
C ARG A 137 -2.70 -13.98 -8.22
N MET A 138 -3.25 -14.37 -7.07
CA MET A 138 -4.70 -14.56 -6.93
C MET A 138 -5.43 -13.21 -6.86
N MET A 139 -4.88 -12.20 -6.18
CA MET A 139 -5.44 -10.84 -6.20
C MET A 139 -5.32 -10.15 -7.56
N LEU A 140 -4.21 -10.37 -8.28
CA LEU A 140 -3.98 -9.92 -9.65
C LEU A 140 -4.94 -10.62 -10.62
N PHE A 141 -5.14 -11.93 -10.47
CA PHE A 141 -6.12 -12.72 -11.22
C PHE A 141 -7.56 -12.22 -11.01
N LEU A 142 -7.86 -11.70 -9.82
CA LEU A 142 -9.16 -11.11 -9.48
C LEU A 142 -9.26 -9.60 -9.77
N ALA A 143 -8.20 -8.97 -10.30
CA ALA A 143 -8.12 -7.53 -10.59
C ALA A 143 -8.43 -6.60 -9.38
N ILE A 144 -8.10 -7.03 -8.16
CA ILE A 144 -8.42 -6.28 -6.93
C ILE A 144 -7.35 -5.24 -6.57
N GLU A 145 -6.16 -5.34 -7.15
CA GLU A 145 -4.92 -4.70 -6.66
C GLU A 145 -4.94 -3.16 -6.62
N GLU A 146 -5.62 -2.49 -7.56
CA GLU A 146 -5.71 -1.02 -7.56
C GLU A 146 -6.95 -0.46 -6.84
N THR A 147 -7.73 -1.33 -6.20
CA THR A 147 -8.97 -0.91 -5.54
C THR A 147 -8.75 -0.68 -4.06
N ALA A 148 -9.44 0.31 -3.49
CA ALA A 148 -9.53 0.52 -2.05
C ALA A 148 -9.93 -0.75 -1.25
N LEU A 149 -10.48 -1.76 -1.95
CA LEU A 149 -10.83 -3.07 -1.43
C LEU A 149 -9.61 -3.89 -0.98
N GLY A 150 -8.47 -3.81 -1.66
CA GLY A 150 -7.24 -4.54 -1.29
C GLY A 150 -6.66 -4.04 0.03
N SER A 151 -6.56 -2.71 0.18
CA SER A 151 -6.18 -2.08 1.45
C SER A 151 -7.19 -2.33 2.56
N LEU A 152 -8.49 -2.31 2.24
CA LEU A 152 -9.56 -2.64 3.19
C LEU A 152 -9.43 -4.10 3.66
N PHE A 153 -9.12 -5.03 2.77
CA PHE A 153 -8.99 -6.46 3.08
C PHE A 153 -7.82 -6.73 4.04
N ALA A 154 -6.64 -6.18 3.77
CA ALA A 154 -5.48 -6.28 4.68
C ALA A 154 -5.74 -5.62 6.05
N SER A 155 -6.53 -4.55 6.07
CA SER A 155 -6.94 -3.88 7.31
C SER A 155 -7.96 -4.72 8.09
N VAL A 156 -8.92 -5.34 7.40
CA VAL A 156 -9.93 -6.19 8.01
C VAL A 156 -9.31 -7.47 8.58
N THR A 157 -8.36 -8.09 7.89
CA THR A 157 -7.68 -9.31 8.38
C THR A 157 -6.80 -9.02 9.60
N SER A 158 -6.11 -7.88 9.62
CA SER A 158 -5.33 -7.44 10.78
C SER A 158 -6.18 -7.03 11.98
N ILE A 159 -7.45 -6.64 11.78
CA ILE A 159 -8.41 -6.37 12.86
C ILE A 159 -9.11 -7.66 13.35
N ILE A 160 -9.50 -8.55 12.43
CA ILE A 160 -10.22 -9.79 12.78
C ILE A 160 -9.31 -10.79 13.50
N GLY A 161 -8.02 -10.88 13.14
CA GLY A 161 -7.07 -11.79 13.79
C GLY A 161 -7.02 -11.61 15.32
N PRO A 162 -6.78 -10.38 15.84
CA PRO A 162 -6.82 -10.08 17.26
C PRO A 162 -8.20 -10.33 17.91
N ILE A 163 -9.30 -9.99 17.24
CA ILE A 163 -10.67 -10.23 17.78
C ILE A 163 -10.95 -11.73 17.91
N ALA A 164 -10.57 -12.52 16.91
CA ALA A 164 -10.68 -13.98 16.94
C ALA A 164 -9.79 -14.58 18.05
N ALA A 165 -8.58 -14.06 18.25
CA ALA A 165 -7.70 -14.45 19.35
C ALA A 165 -8.34 -14.13 20.71
N VAL A 166 -8.92 -12.94 20.88
CA VAL A 166 -9.65 -12.55 22.10
C VAL A 166 -10.84 -13.48 22.34
N GLY A 167 -11.61 -13.83 21.31
CA GLY A 167 -12.71 -14.80 21.40
C GLY A 167 -12.24 -16.21 21.82
N TYR A 168 -11.12 -16.68 21.25
CA TYR A 168 -10.47 -17.92 21.68
C TYR A 168 -10.02 -17.85 23.14
N PHE A 169 -9.49 -16.71 23.58
CA PHE A 169 -9.11 -16.51 24.98
C PHE A 169 -10.31 -16.52 25.93
N PHE A 170 -11.44 -15.89 25.58
CA PHE A 170 -12.65 -15.91 26.42
C PHE A 170 -13.29 -17.29 26.53
N THR A 171 -13.16 -18.13 25.52
CA THR A 171 -13.65 -19.53 25.58
C THR A 171 -12.71 -20.43 26.37
N ILE A 172 -11.40 -20.19 26.33
CA ILE A 172 -10.39 -20.94 27.11
C ILE A 172 -10.33 -20.47 28.57
N PHE A 173 -10.69 -19.21 28.87
CA PHE A 173 -10.57 -18.60 30.19
C PHE A 173 -11.31 -19.35 31.32
N PRO A 174 -12.59 -19.75 31.18
CA PRO A 174 -13.29 -20.55 32.19
C PRO A 174 -12.61 -21.90 32.46
N PHE A 175 -12.00 -22.47 31.42
CA PHE A 175 -11.29 -23.74 31.51
C PHE A 175 -9.97 -23.59 32.28
N LEU A 176 -9.21 -22.53 32.02
CA LEU A 176 -7.98 -22.24 32.77
C LEU A 176 -8.28 -21.88 34.23
N THR A 177 -9.35 -21.15 34.52
CA THR A 177 -9.71 -20.80 35.91
C THR A 177 -10.06 -22.03 36.76
N ASN A 178 -10.58 -23.11 36.16
CA ASN A 178 -10.86 -24.36 36.86
C ASN A 178 -9.61 -25.24 37.07
N VAL A 179 -8.53 -25.02 36.31
CA VAL A 179 -7.29 -25.79 36.38
C VAL A 179 -6.31 -25.22 37.42
N PHE A 180 -6.35 -23.91 37.69
CA PHE A 180 -5.40 -23.24 38.58
C PHE A 180 -5.99 -22.89 39.96
N SER A 181 -6.01 -23.87 40.87
CA SER A 181 -6.37 -23.67 42.30
C SER A 181 -5.29 -22.91 43.10
N ASN A 182 -4.07 -22.76 42.55
CA ASN A 182 -2.97 -22.12 43.26
C ASN A 182 -2.96 -20.60 43.09
N ARG A 183 -3.11 -19.87 44.21
CA ARG A 183 -3.27 -18.40 44.28
C ARG A 183 -2.12 -17.62 43.63
N LYS A 184 -0.88 -18.17 43.65
CA LYS A 184 0.29 -17.54 43.00
C LYS A 184 0.22 -17.66 41.47
N THR A 185 -0.21 -18.81 40.96
CA THR A 185 -0.37 -19.05 39.52
C THR A 185 -1.48 -18.21 38.94
N TYR A 186 -2.58 -18.03 39.69
CA TYR A 186 -3.68 -17.13 39.30
C TYR A 186 -3.21 -15.68 39.08
N GLN A 187 -2.36 -15.15 39.97
CA GLN A 187 -1.84 -13.79 39.78
C GLN A 187 -0.95 -13.68 38.54
N ALA A 188 -0.07 -14.65 38.29
CA ALA A 188 0.78 -14.64 37.10
C ALA A 188 -0.04 -14.67 35.80
N VAL A 189 -1.06 -15.55 35.73
CA VAL A 189 -1.97 -15.64 34.57
C VAL A 189 -2.75 -14.33 34.38
N LYS A 190 -3.21 -13.69 35.47
CA LYS A 190 -3.89 -12.39 35.40
C LYS A 190 -3.00 -11.31 34.77
N TYR A 191 -1.73 -11.21 35.16
CA TYR A 191 -0.81 -10.21 34.59
C TYR A 191 -0.45 -10.50 33.14
N ILE A 192 -0.24 -11.77 32.77
CA ILE A 192 0.02 -12.15 31.37
C ILE A 192 -1.21 -11.83 30.50
N LEU A 193 -2.42 -12.12 30.99
CA LEU A 193 -3.64 -11.80 30.25
C LEU A 193 -3.82 -10.28 30.08
N LEU A 194 -3.54 -9.51 31.13
CA LEU A 194 -3.56 -8.05 31.05
C LEU A 194 -2.53 -7.54 30.02
N LEU A 195 -1.32 -8.11 30.01
CA LEU A 195 -0.29 -7.78 29.03
C LEU A 195 -0.74 -8.12 27.60
N VAL A 196 -1.32 -9.30 27.38
CA VAL A 196 -1.83 -9.71 26.06
C VAL A 196 -2.97 -8.80 25.59
N ILE A 197 -3.88 -8.39 26.49
CA ILE A 197 -4.95 -7.45 26.14
C ILE A 197 -4.36 -6.07 25.82
N VAL A 198 -3.45 -5.56 26.67
CA VAL A 198 -2.82 -4.25 26.44
C VAL A 198 -2.02 -4.26 25.15
N VAL A 199 -1.12 -5.22 24.94
CA VAL A 199 -0.28 -5.31 23.74
C VAL A 199 -1.13 -5.65 22.50
N GLY A 200 -2.02 -6.62 22.62
CA GLY A 200 -2.85 -7.13 21.52
C GLY A 200 -3.96 -6.18 21.06
N VAL A 201 -4.41 -5.25 21.90
CA VAL A 201 -5.38 -4.22 21.51
C VAL A 201 -4.68 -2.90 21.15
N PHE A 202 -3.64 -2.52 21.90
CA PHE A 202 -2.99 -1.22 21.71
C PHE A 202 -2.09 -1.18 20.48
N LEU A 203 -1.39 -2.28 20.13
CA LEU A 203 -0.57 -2.31 18.92
C LEU A 203 -1.40 -2.18 17.64
N PRO A 204 -2.52 -2.92 17.44
CA PRO A 204 -3.37 -2.71 16.28
C PRO A 204 -4.00 -1.32 16.21
N LEU A 205 -4.33 -0.70 17.35
CA LEU A 205 -4.86 0.67 17.37
C LEU A 205 -3.85 1.69 16.82
N MET A 206 -2.55 1.49 17.07
CA MET A 206 -1.50 2.33 16.47
C MET A 206 -1.44 2.13 14.95
N SER A 207 -1.53 0.88 14.48
CA SER A 207 -1.56 0.56 13.03
C SER A 207 -2.81 1.08 12.31
N ILE A 208 -3.96 1.13 12.99
CA ILE A 208 -5.19 1.70 12.41
C ILE A 208 -4.99 3.17 12.05
N SER A 209 -4.22 3.93 12.84
CA SER A 209 -3.96 5.35 12.54
C SER A 209 -3.14 5.54 11.25
N THR A 210 -2.14 4.70 11.01
CA THR A 210 -1.30 4.77 9.81
C THR A 210 -2.07 4.35 8.56
N ILE A 211 -2.88 3.29 8.67
CA ILE A 211 -3.78 2.83 7.59
C ILE A 211 -4.79 3.92 7.22
N LEU A 212 -5.44 4.53 8.21
CA LEU A 212 -6.40 5.62 7.98
C LEU A 212 -5.74 6.81 7.26
N ASP A 213 -4.50 7.13 7.60
CA ASP A 213 -3.73 8.18 6.93
C ASP A 213 -3.42 7.85 5.47
N ASP A 214 -3.03 6.61 5.17
CA ASP A 214 -2.77 6.16 3.80
C ASP A 214 -4.05 6.15 2.97
N MET A 215 -5.18 5.71 3.55
CA MET A 215 -6.49 5.79 2.88
C MET A 215 -6.90 7.24 2.59
N ARG A 216 -6.71 8.16 3.53
CA ARG A 216 -7.01 9.59 3.34
C ARG A 216 -6.13 10.20 2.26
N ARG A 217 -4.83 9.90 2.26
CA ARG A 217 -3.89 10.34 1.23
C ARG A 217 -4.28 9.82 -0.15
N ALA A 218 -4.55 8.51 -0.28
CA ALA A 218 -4.97 7.91 -1.54
C ALA A 218 -6.25 8.56 -2.08
N THR A 219 -7.24 8.75 -1.20
CA THR A 219 -8.52 9.41 -1.55
C THR A 219 -8.29 10.88 -1.97
N ALA A 220 -7.45 11.62 -1.25
CA ALA A 220 -7.10 13.00 -1.59
C ALA A 220 -6.51 13.11 -3.00
N ILE A 221 -5.56 12.23 -3.33
CA ILE A 221 -4.90 12.19 -4.64
C ILE A 221 -5.88 11.77 -5.75
N GLN A 222 -6.71 10.75 -5.48
CA GLN A 222 -7.68 10.24 -6.44
C GLN A 222 -8.66 11.34 -6.88
N TYR A 223 -9.20 12.08 -5.92
CA TYR A 223 -10.20 13.12 -6.17
C TYR A 223 -9.62 14.54 -6.27
N SER A 224 -8.29 14.67 -6.27
CA SER A 224 -7.58 15.97 -6.24
C SER A 224 -8.09 16.92 -5.16
N ASN A 225 -8.55 16.39 -4.02
CA ASN A 225 -9.13 17.16 -2.94
C ASN A 225 -8.06 17.53 -1.90
N VAL A 226 -7.63 18.78 -1.94
CA VAL A 226 -6.57 19.33 -1.09
C VAL A 226 -6.94 19.35 0.40
N GLU A 227 -8.23 19.50 0.74
CA GLU A 227 -8.69 19.48 2.13
C GLU A 227 -8.37 18.14 2.80
N ASN A 228 -8.45 17.04 2.06
CA ASN A 228 -8.13 15.72 2.59
C ASN A 228 -6.63 15.59 2.94
N CYS A 229 -5.72 16.25 2.20
CA CYS A 229 -4.30 16.29 2.56
C CYS A 229 -4.04 17.01 3.89
N LYS A 230 -4.91 17.92 4.35
CA LYS A 230 -4.75 18.58 5.66
C LYS A 230 -4.86 17.58 6.82
N SER A 231 -5.66 16.53 6.63
CA SER A 231 -5.95 15.50 7.64
C SER A 231 -4.92 14.37 7.75
N VAL A 232 -3.92 14.34 6.87
CA VAL A 232 -2.79 13.40 6.94
C VAL A 232 -1.85 13.86 8.06
N PHE A 233 -1.56 12.99 9.04
CA PHE A 233 -0.75 13.34 10.20
C PHE A 233 0.74 13.34 9.90
N GLU A 234 1.22 12.35 9.15
CA GLU A 234 2.64 12.21 8.87
C GLU A 234 3.14 13.27 7.87
N TYR A 235 4.19 14.00 8.25
CA TYR A 235 4.70 15.16 7.52
C TYR A 235 5.08 14.83 6.07
N ASP A 236 5.82 13.74 5.85
CA ASP A 236 6.27 13.36 4.51
C ASP A 236 5.13 12.84 3.63
N LYS A 237 4.20 12.06 4.20
CA LYS A 237 2.99 11.63 3.48
C LYS A 237 2.10 12.81 3.12
N LYS A 238 1.96 13.78 4.01
CA LYS A 238 1.24 15.03 3.77
C LYS A 238 1.88 15.81 2.63
N LYS A 239 3.19 16.04 2.70
CA LYS A 239 3.96 16.70 1.64
C LYS A 239 3.77 16.02 0.28
N ASP A 240 3.91 14.69 0.22
CA ASP A 240 3.71 13.90 -0.99
C ASP A 240 2.28 14.02 -1.52
N CYS A 241 1.26 14.04 -0.64
CA CYS A 241 -0.13 14.24 -1.00
C CYS A 241 -0.34 15.54 -1.79
N TYR A 242 0.15 16.67 -1.28
CA TYR A 242 0.07 17.96 -1.98
C TYR A 242 0.79 17.92 -3.32
N ILE A 243 2.05 17.44 -3.34
CA ILE A 243 2.86 17.40 -4.57
C ILE A 243 2.17 16.57 -5.65
N LYS A 244 1.66 15.38 -5.33
CA LYS A 244 0.96 14.53 -6.30
C LYS A 244 -0.31 15.18 -6.84
N ILE A 245 -1.08 15.87 -6.00
CA ILE A 245 -2.25 16.62 -6.47
C ILE A 245 -1.82 17.75 -7.40
N VAL A 246 -0.76 18.51 -7.06
CA VAL A 246 -0.31 19.61 -7.93
C VAL A 246 0.20 19.09 -9.27
N LYS A 247 0.97 18.01 -9.28
CA LYS A 247 1.43 17.38 -10.53
C LYS A 247 0.25 16.93 -11.41
N LYS A 248 -0.78 16.36 -10.79
CA LYS A 248 -1.99 15.88 -11.47
C LYS A 248 -2.86 17.02 -12.02
N THR A 249 -3.03 18.10 -11.25
CA THR A 249 -3.93 19.22 -11.60
C THR A 249 -3.24 20.36 -12.34
N ARG A 250 -1.91 20.45 -12.22
CA ARG A 250 -1.07 21.58 -12.62
C ARG A 250 -1.44 22.91 -11.95
N ASP A 251 -2.13 22.88 -10.80
CA ASP A 251 -2.52 24.08 -10.06
C ASP A 251 -1.51 24.44 -8.96
N TYR A 252 -0.65 25.41 -9.24
CA TYR A 252 0.36 25.92 -8.30
C TYR A 252 -0.23 26.53 -7.03
N LYS A 253 -1.50 26.99 -7.05
CA LYS A 253 -2.18 27.55 -5.87
C LYS A 253 -2.29 26.53 -4.74
N ILE A 254 -2.20 25.26 -5.07
CA ILE A 254 -2.25 24.19 -4.07
C ILE A 254 -1.02 24.25 -3.14
N CYS A 255 0.15 24.69 -3.61
CA CYS A 255 1.30 24.89 -2.72
C CYS A 255 1.09 26.07 -1.74
N ASP A 256 0.36 27.11 -2.16
CA ASP A 256 0.00 28.24 -1.29
C ASP A 256 -0.89 27.78 -0.12
N ASN A 257 -1.72 26.77 -0.35
CA ASN A 257 -2.62 26.19 0.65
C ASN A 257 -1.93 25.28 1.67
N ILE A 258 -0.64 24.98 1.50
CA ILE A 258 0.12 24.21 2.49
C ILE A 258 0.23 25.06 3.76
N PRO A 259 -0.33 24.59 4.89
CA PRO A 259 -0.31 25.35 6.13
C PRO A 259 1.13 25.50 6.62
N LEU A 260 1.46 26.71 7.08
CA LEU A 260 2.70 26.95 7.81
C LEU A 260 2.56 26.32 9.20
N ILE A 261 2.99 25.06 9.34
CA ILE A 261 2.93 24.32 10.61
C ILE A 261 3.99 24.85 11.56
N LYS A 262 3.62 25.69 12.54
CA LYS A 262 4.50 26.08 13.66
C LYS A 262 4.70 24.87 14.56
N ASN A 263 5.65 24.01 14.20
CA ASN A 263 5.97 22.87 15.04
C ASN A 263 6.90 23.32 16.18
N PRO A 264 6.44 23.28 17.44
CA PRO A 264 7.26 23.69 18.58
C PRO A 264 8.48 22.80 18.82
N LYS A 265 8.52 21.57 18.26
CA LYS A 265 9.68 20.67 18.38
C LYS A 265 10.78 20.93 17.35
N TRP A 266 10.49 21.65 16.27
CA TRP A 266 11.45 21.96 15.21
C TRP A 266 11.66 23.47 15.11
N GLN A 267 11.98 24.10 16.26
CA GLN A 267 12.20 25.55 16.32
C GLN A 267 13.28 26.04 15.34
N ASP A 268 14.16 25.16 14.88
CA ASP A 268 15.29 25.52 14.01
C ASP A 268 15.09 25.20 12.52
N VAL A 269 13.99 24.54 12.12
CA VAL A 269 13.72 24.25 10.70
C VAL A 269 12.67 25.23 10.19
N PRO A 270 13.00 26.13 9.23
CA PRO A 270 12.04 27.06 8.69
C PRO A 270 10.81 26.33 8.16
N LEU A 271 9.65 26.66 8.71
CA LEU A 271 8.33 26.18 8.30
C LEU A 271 8.07 26.25 6.79
N GLU A 272 8.83 27.08 6.08
CA GLU A 272 8.75 27.29 4.65
C GLU A 272 9.19 26.06 3.83
N GLY A 273 9.86 25.09 4.47
CA GLY A 273 10.42 23.91 3.79
C GLY A 273 9.41 23.11 2.97
N MET A 274 8.18 22.88 3.46
CA MET A 274 7.20 22.06 2.72
C MET A 274 6.68 22.79 1.48
N ARG A 275 6.34 24.08 1.61
CA ARG A 275 5.86 24.91 0.51
C ARG A 275 6.95 25.10 -0.55
N ASN A 276 8.16 25.41 -0.10
CA ASN A 276 9.34 25.53 -0.95
C ASN A 276 9.62 24.22 -1.71
N THR A 277 9.56 23.08 -1.02
CA THR A 277 9.71 21.76 -1.65
C THR A 277 8.61 21.50 -2.70
N CYS A 278 7.36 21.86 -2.40
CA CYS A 278 6.25 21.77 -3.35
C CYS A 278 6.56 22.52 -4.64
N TYR A 279 6.91 23.82 -4.54
CA TYR A 279 7.30 24.62 -5.70
C TYR A 279 8.49 24.03 -6.44
N LYS A 280 9.55 23.65 -5.72
CA LYS A 280 10.77 23.09 -6.31
C LYS A 280 10.48 21.83 -7.15
N GLU A 281 9.63 20.94 -6.67
CA GLU A 281 9.28 19.72 -7.42
C GLU A 281 8.41 20.03 -8.66
N ILE A 282 7.48 20.99 -8.57
CA ILE A 282 6.65 21.35 -9.71
C ILE A 282 7.45 22.12 -10.76
N ILE A 283 8.32 23.02 -10.32
CA ILE A 283 9.26 23.75 -11.18
C ILE A 283 10.22 22.78 -11.87
N LYS A 284 10.37 21.50 -11.52
CA LYS A 284 11.13 20.56 -12.35
C LYS A 284 10.30 20.03 -13.53
N GLU A 285 9.00 19.87 -13.33
CA GLU A 285 8.13 19.16 -14.28
C GLU A 285 7.39 20.08 -15.23
N ILE A 286 7.05 21.29 -14.79
CA ILE A 286 6.19 22.22 -15.53
C ILE A 286 6.90 23.57 -15.65
N VAL A 287 7.01 24.09 -16.87
CA VAL A 287 7.56 25.43 -17.12
C VAL A 287 6.55 26.45 -16.57
N PRO A 288 6.93 27.23 -15.54
CA PRO A 288 6.01 28.17 -14.89
C PRO A 288 5.86 29.46 -15.71
N SER A 289 4.79 30.20 -15.45
CA SER A 289 4.60 31.59 -15.87
C SER A 289 5.28 32.57 -14.90
N HIS A 290 5.49 33.83 -15.33
CA HIS A 290 6.05 34.85 -14.43
C HIS A 290 5.18 35.07 -13.19
N GLU A 291 3.86 34.99 -13.33
CA GLU A 291 2.92 35.13 -12.21
C GLU A 291 3.10 34.01 -11.19
N GLU A 292 3.31 32.78 -11.65
CA GLU A 292 3.54 31.63 -10.77
C GLU A 292 4.87 31.75 -10.04
N CYS A 293 5.94 32.21 -10.71
CA CYS A 293 7.21 32.47 -10.04
C CYS A 293 7.12 33.59 -9.00
N ASN A 294 6.34 34.65 -9.28
CA ASN A 294 6.13 35.77 -8.36
C ASN A 294 5.47 35.34 -7.03
N ARG A 295 4.73 34.22 -7.00
CA ARG A 295 4.10 33.71 -5.78
C ARG A 295 5.09 33.07 -4.81
N ILE A 296 6.29 32.75 -5.27
CA ILE A 296 7.35 32.18 -4.44
C ILE A 296 8.02 33.32 -3.67
N THR A 297 7.37 33.78 -2.60
CA THR A 297 7.85 34.94 -1.82
C THR A 297 8.88 34.57 -0.76
N THR A 298 8.91 33.30 -0.35
CA THR A 298 9.64 32.80 0.81
C THR A 298 11.10 32.48 0.50
N ASP A 299 11.35 31.78 -0.61
CA ASP A 299 12.71 31.35 -0.98
C ASP A 299 13.13 31.98 -2.31
N ILE A 300 14.04 32.96 -2.19
CA ILE A 300 14.60 33.69 -3.33
C ILE A 300 15.31 32.73 -4.30
N ASN A 301 15.99 31.68 -3.82
CA ASN A 301 16.71 30.75 -4.69
C ASN A 301 15.74 29.92 -5.53
N ILE A 302 14.61 29.51 -4.94
CA ILE A 302 13.58 28.77 -5.67
C ILE A 302 12.87 29.68 -6.66
N ARG A 303 12.59 30.93 -6.28
CA ARG A 303 12.03 31.94 -7.19
C ARG A 303 12.96 32.23 -8.36
N ASP A 304 14.24 32.44 -8.10
CA ASP A 304 15.21 32.71 -9.14
C ASP A 304 15.40 31.50 -10.07
N SER A 305 15.38 30.28 -9.49
CA SER A 305 15.34 29.03 -10.26
C SER A 305 14.08 28.93 -11.13
N CYS A 306 12.92 29.33 -10.60
CA CYS A 306 11.66 29.41 -11.33
C CYS A 306 11.79 30.30 -12.57
N TYR A 307 12.30 31.53 -12.41
CA TYR A 307 12.51 32.46 -13.53
C TYR A 307 13.52 31.93 -14.54
N SER A 308 14.58 31.26 -14.08
CA SER A 308 15.60 30.69 -14.97
C SER A 308 15.03 29.64 -15.93
N ARG A 309 13.92 28.98 -15.58
CA ARG A 309 13.24 28.03 -16.47
C ARG A 309 12.34 28.66 -17.52
N ILE A 310 11.85 29.87 -17.27
CA ILE A 310 11.07 30.62 -18.28
C ILE A 310 11.99 31.02 -19.43
N ALA A 311 13.25 31.33 -19.10
CA ALA A 311 14.29 31.66 -20.07
C ALA A 311 13.84 32.76 -21.05
N ASP A 312 13.25 33.84 -20.53
CA ASP A 312 13.06 35.07 -21.31
C ASP A 312 13.67 36.27 -20.60
N LYS A 313 13.90 37.33 -21.37
CA LYS A 313 14.54 38.55 -20.87
C LYS A 313 13.83 39.13 -19.64
N LYS A 314 12.49 39.19 -19.68
CA LYS A 314 11.67 39.78 -18.60
C LYS A 314 11.76 38.96 -17.30
N ALA A 315 11.82 37.63 -17.40
CA ALA A 315 12.03 36.72 -16.30
C ALA A 315 13.43 36.92 -15.70
N CYS A 316 14.47 36.99 -16.54
CA CYS A 316 15.83 37.21 -16.07
C CYS A 316 16.03 38.59 -15.43
N ASP A 317 15.35 39.61 -15.93
CA ASP A 317 15.32 40.95 -15.32
C ASP A 317 14.75 40.92 -13.89
N SER A 318 13.79 40.01 -13.63
CA SER A 318 13.10 39.85 -12.34
C SER A 318 13.91 39.11 -11.28
N ILE A 319 15.03 38.46 -11.66
CA ILE A 319 15.94 37.81 -10.72
C ILE A 319 16.71 38.87 -9.92
N ALA A 320 16.70 38.72 -8.60
CA ALA A 320 17.37 39.67 -7.71
C ALA A 320 18.89 39.62 -7.90
N VAL A 321 19.56 40.78 -7.88
CA VAL A 321 21.01 40.92 -8.14
C VAL A 321 21.87 40.23 -7.06
N GLY A 322 21.28 39.83 -5.93
CA GLY A 322 22.01 39.35 -4.75
C GLY A 322 22.62 37.95 -4.82
N TYR A 323 22.24 37.09 -5.77
CA TYR A 323 22.76 35.71 -5.87
C TYR A 323 23.50 35.49 -7.19
N GLY A 324 24.83 35.50 -7.11
CA GLY A 324 25.78 35.86 -8.17
C GLY A 324 25.84 35.04 -9.45
N PHE A 325 25.01 34.02 -9.64
CA PHE A 325 25.03 33.20 -10.87
C PHE A 325 23.66 32.96 -11.51
N SER A 326 22.55 33.15 -10.77
CA SER A 326 21.21 32.83 -11.29
C SER A 326 20.81 33.73 -12.45
N LYS A 327 21.03 35.04 -12.31
CA LYS A 327 20.68 36.03 -13.34
C LYS A 327 21.49 35.87 -14.63
N PRO A 328 22.83 35.77 -14.59
CA PRO A 328 23.61 35.49 -15.79
C PRO A 328 23.27 34.16 -16.48
N ARG A 329 23.04 33.08 -15.71
CA ARG A 329 22.62 31.78 -16.27
C ARG A 329 21.23 31.84 -16.90
N CYS A 330 20.32 32.64 -16.34
CA CYS A 330 19.02 32.89 -16.93
C CYS A 330 19.18 33.54 -18.31
N TYR A 331 19.98 34.61 -18.42
CA TYR A 331 20.19 35.27 -19.72
C TYR A 331 20.85 34.35 -20.74
N PHE A 332 21.81 33.52 -20.33
CA PHE A 332 22.38 32.49 -21.20
C PHE A 332 21.31 31.56 -21.77
N SER A 333 20.44 31.02 -20.90
CA SER A 333 19.35 30.13 -21.30
C SER A 333 18.32 30.85 -22.19
N ALA A 334 18.05 32.12 -21.88
CA ALA A 334 17.13 32.96 -22.65
C ALA A 334 17.67 33.27 -24.05
N ALA A 335 18.96 33.59 -24.16
CA ALA A 335 19.62 33.83 -25.43
C ALA A 335 19.52 32.60 -26.35
N ILE A 336 19.78 31.41 -25.82
CA ILE A 336 19.71 30.15 -26.60
C ILE A 336 18.27 29.85 -27.01
N SER A 337 17.32 29.84 -26.06
CA SER A 337 15.93 29.46 -26.36
C SER A 337 15.23 30.42 -27.33
N THR A 338 15.60 31.70 -27.33
CA THR A 338 15.02 32.73 -28.22
C THR A 338 15.87 33.03 -29.45
N ASN A 339 17.08 32.45 -29.57
CA ASN A 339 18.10 32.81 -30.55
C ASN A 339 18.49 34.31 -30.55
N ASP A 340 18.26 35.03 -29.45
CA ASP A 340 18.65 36.44 -29.31
C ASP A 340 20.07 36.56 -28.75
N TYR A 341 21.06 36.64 -29.65
CA TYR A 341 22.47 36.76 -29.26
C TYR A 341 22.78 38.03 -28.45
N THR A 342 21.94 39.07 -28.51
CA THR A 342 22.17 40.30 -27.73
C THR A 342 22.06 40.05 -26.23
N LEU A 343 21.38 38.98 -25.82
CA LEU A 343 21.28 38.56 -24.43
C LEU A 343 22.56 37.90 -23.91
N CYS A 344 23.43 37.37 -24.79
CA CYS A 344 24.68 36.72 -24.39
C CYS A 344 25.64 37.66 -23.65
N GLN A 345 25.57 38.97 -23.87
CA GLN A 345 26.41 39.94 -23.16
C GLN A 345 26.14 40.02 -21.65
N PHE A 346 25.00 39.47 -21.20
CA PHE A 346 24.62 39.40 -19.79
C PHE A 346 24.91 38.04 -19.14
N ALA A 347 25.49 37.09 -19.89
CA ALA A 347 25.92 35.79 -19.36
C ALA A 347 27.18 35.92 -18.48
N LEU A 348 27.58 34.82 -17.82
CA LEU A 348 28.85 34.80 -17.09
C LEU A 348 30.01 34.99 -18.06
N PRO A 349 31.11 35.67 -17.68
CA PRO A 349 32.25 35.90 -18.56
C PRO A 349 32.75 34.63 -19.29
N ASP A 350 32.81 33.50 -18.59
CA ASP A 350 33.26 32.22 -19.15
C ASP A 350 32.24 31.57 -20.12
N ASP A 351 30.96 31.97 -20.00
CA ASP A 351 29.84 31.45 -20.79
C ASP A 351 29.50 32.32 -22.01
N ILE A 352 29.97 33.58 -22.07
CA ILE A 352 29.66 34.54 -23.17
C ILE A 352 30.03 33.93 -24.53
N ASP A 353 31.28 33.46 -24.67
CA ASP A 353 31.77 32.87 -25.92
C ASP A 353 31.01 31.58 -26.28
N SER A 354 30.61 30.78 -25.28
CA SER A 354 29.79 29.58 -25.48
C SER A 354 28.39 29.94 -25.98
N CYS A 355 27.80 31.01 -25.45
CA CYS A 355 26.49 31.51 -25.84
C CYS A 355 26.48 31.94 -27.31
N TYR A 356 27.45 32.77 -27.71
CA TYR A 356 27.61 33.19 -29.12
C TYR A 356 27.87 32.00 -30.05
N GLN A 357 28.65 31.01 -29.61
CA GLN A 357 28.91 29.81 -30.42
C GLN A 357 27.61 29.05 -30.70
N ILE A 358 26.84 28.73 -29.65
CA ILE A 358 25.62 27.92 -29.78
C ILE A 358 24.64 28.61 -30.75
N ILE A 359 24.34 29.89 -30.49
CA ILE A 359 23.40 30.65 -31.33
C ILE A 359 23.93 30.84 -32.75
N GLY A 360 25.22 31.13 -32.92
CA GLY A 360 25.84 31.30 -34.23
C GLY A 360 25.77 30.04 -35.10
N VAL A 361 25.95 28.86 -34.49
CA VAL A 361 25.81 27.56 -35.17
C VAL A 361 24.35 27.24 -35.47
N GLU A 362 23.45 27.38 -34.49
CA GLU A 362 22.02 27.07 -34.67
C GLU A 362 21.35 27.97 -35.72
N THR A 363 21.67 29.26 -35.72
CA THR A 363 21.16 30.25 -36.70
C THR A 363 21.96 30.30 -38.00
N LYS A 364 23.08 29.57 -38.08
CA LYS A 364 24.06 29.61 -39.19
C LYS A 364 24.57 31.02 -39.50
N ASN A 365 24.65 31.90 -38.50
CA ASN A 365 25.07 33.28 -38.65
C ASN A 365 26.54 33.46 -38.23
N LYS A 366 27.43 33.50 -39.24
CA LYS A 366 28.87 33.70 -39.02
C LYS A 366 29.20 35.02 -38.32
N ALA A 367 28.41 36.08 -38.50
CA ALA A 367 28.67 37.35 -37.84
C ALA A 367 28.57 37.23 -36.30
N ILE A 368 27.70 36.35 -35.80
CA ILE A 368 27.63 36.04 -34.36
C ILE A 368 28.88 35.30 -33.91
N CYS A 369 29.39 34.35 -34.71
CA CYS A 369 30.64 33.64 -34.42
C CYS A 369 31.85 34.59 -34.32
N GLU A 370 31.87 35.68 -35.08
CA GLU A 370 32.95 36.69 -35.01
C GLU A 370 32.95 37.49 -33.70
N LEU A 371 31.86 37.44 -32.91
CA LEU A 371 31.78 38.07 -31.59
C LEU A 371 32.55 37.30 -30.50
N ILE A 372 32.97 36.06 -30.77
CA ILE A 372 33.76 35.23 -29.86
C ILE A 372 35.20 35.78 -29.77
N LYS A 373 35.61 36.25 -28.60
CA LYS A 373 36.91 36.95 -28.42
C LYS A 373 37.92 36.20 -27.58
N GLY A 374 37.48 35.43 -26.58
CA GLY A 374 38.36 34.76 -25.62
C GLY A 374 38.87 33.39 -26.10
N ASP A 375 38.05 32.65 -26.86
CA ASP A 375 38.38 31.29 -27.29
C ASP A 375 38.46 31.14 -28.81
N THR A 376 39.70 31.14 -29.35
CA THR A 376 39.98 31.02 -30.79
C THR A 376 39.56 29.66 -31.37
N ILE A 377 39.61 28.59 -30.57
CA ILE A 377 39.19 27.25 -30.98
C ILE A 377 37.67 27.23 -31.12
N ARG A 378 36.96 27.77 -30.15
CA ARG A 378 35.50 27.89 -30.15
C ARG A 378 35.01 28.74 -31.31
N ARG A 379 35.65 29.88 -31.58
CA ARG A 379 35.39 30.73 -32.75
C ARG A 379 35.55 29.95 -34.06
N LYS A 380 36.68 29.26 -34.25
CA LYS A 380 36.92 28.43 -35.43
C LYS A 380 35.84 27.36 -35.61
N ASN A 381 35.49 26.65 -34.53
CA ASN A 381 34.44 25.63 -34.59
C ASN A 381 33.06 26.23 -34.97
N CYS A 382 32.75 27.42 -34.47
CA CYS A 382 31.53 28.15 -34.83
C CYS A 382 31.51 28.51 -36.33
N LEU A 383 32.61 29.07 -36.84
CA LEU A 383 32.74 29.47 -38.25
C LEU A 383 32.66 28.26 -39.20
N ASP A 384 33.18 27.11 -38.75
CA ASP A 384 33.08 25.81 -39.42
C ASP A 384 31.68 25.15 -39.29
N MET A 385 30.75 25.76 -38.55
CA MET A 385 29.41 25.23 -38.26
C MET A 385 29.41 23.84 -37.62
N LYS A 386 30.40 23.57 -36.76
CA LYS A 386 30.47 22.30 -36.02
C LYS A 386 29.51 22.37 -34.84
N ASP A 387 28.62 21.38 -34.71
CA ASP A 387 27.68 21.29 -33.58
C ASP A 387 28.48 21.21 -32.27
N PRO A 388 28.30 22.18 -31.34
CA PRO A 388 29.02 22.20 -30.08
C PRO A 388 28.70 20.98 -29.18
N ARG A 389 27.57 20.28 -29.41
CA ARG A 389 27.12 19.14 -28.60
C ARG A 389 27.84 17.84 -28.93
N THR A 390 28.54 17.73 -30.06
CA THR A 390 29.22 16.48 -30.46
C THR A 390 30.55 16.24 -29.74
N ARG A 391 30.85 16.97 -28.66
CA ARG A 391 32.09 16.83 -27.86
C ARG A 391 31.86 16.52 -26.38
N LEU A 392 30.59 16.43 -25.96
CA LEU A 392 30.18 15.89 -24.66
C LEU A 392 29.91 14.40 -24.82
#